data_AF-A0A367KP16-F1
#
_entry.id   AF-A0A367KP16-F1
#
_cell.length_a   1.000
_cell.length_b   1.000
_cell.length_c   1.000
_cell.angle_alpha   90.00
_cell.angle_beta   90.00
_cell.angle_gamma   90.00
#
_symmetry.space_group_name_H-M   'P 1'
#
loop_
_entity.id
_entity.type
_entity.pdbx_description
1 polymer ?
#
loop_
_entity_poly.entity_id
_entity_poly.type
_entity_poly.pdbx_seq_one_letter_code
_entity_poly.pdbx_strand_id
1 'polypeptide(L)'
;MFYSEPYSKARAIYLLKGIENIDLDVCYKDDPTTPSLLCTKSIDQNPYKSKRYKNEINQTQLVEFLNTKYLPFDVDYDDLYEPKSLSSSEIFSDVLKITNVLDNKSAIGFTKWCSNKKLKLMEATSKRRINEAGQKVATRLLYTLKNKFIEAALEDIVMLLPRYQESLKKMKETGYEVVGYTRKSK
;
A
#
# COMPACT_ATOMS: atom_id res chain seq x y z
N MET A 1 -40.39 -14.91 -2.25
CA MET A 1 -41.24 -15.06 -3.44
C MET A 1 -40.44 -14.52 -4.62
N PHE A 2 -39.90 -15.41 -5.46
CA PHE A 2 -39.16 -14.99 -6.66
C PHE A 2 -40.19 -14.77 -7.77
N TYR A 3 -40.29 -13.54 -8.27
CA TYR A 3 -41.15 -13.23 -9.40
C TYR A 3 -40.37 -13.55 -10.69
N SER A 4 -40.82 -14.56 -11.44
CA SER A 4 -40.30 -14.86 -12.77
C SER A 4 -41.16 -14.12 -13.80
N GLU A 5 -40.62 -13.05 -14.36
CA GLU A 5 -41.21 -12.40 -15.53
C GLU A 5 -40.73 -13.09 -16.82
N PRO A 6 -41.52 -13.09 -17.91
CA PRO A 6 -41.10 -13.60 -19.20
C PRO A 6 -39.87 -12.83 -19.71
N TYR A 7 -38.88 -13.57 -20.24
CA TYR A 7 -37.72 -12.96 -20.87
C TYR A 7 -38.13 -12.10 -22.06
N SER A 8 -37.61 -10.87 -22.13
CA SER A 8 -37.62 -10.06 -23.35
C SER A 8 -36.27 -9.38 -23.54
N LYS A 9 -35.83 -9.29 -24.81
CA LYS A 9 -34.56 -8.66 -25.15
C LYS A 9 -34.49 -7.21 -24.68
N ALA A 10 -35.60 -6.48 -24.76
CA ALA A 10 -35.69 -5.10 -24.27
C ALA A 10 -35.53 -5.00 -22.74
N ARG A 11 -36.16 -5.92 -21.98
CA ARG A 11 -36.03 -5.98 -20.51
C ARG A 11 -34.61 -6.34 -20.09
N ALA A 12 -33.99 -7.30 -20.79
CA ALA A 12 -32.59 -7.68 -20.55
C ALA A 12 -31.63 -6.51 -20.74
N ILE A 13 -31.78 -5.74 -21.84
CA ILE A 13 -30.98 -4.54 -22.09
C ILE A 13 -31.19 -3.47 -21.00
N TYR A 14 -32.43 -3.27 -20.55
CA TYR A 14 -32.75 -2.34 -19.47
C TYR A 14 -32.08 -2.74 -18.14
N LEU A 15 -32.18 -4.02 -17.76
CA LEU A 15 -31.57 -4.55 -16.54
C LEU A 15 -30.03 -4.50 -16.60
N LEU A 16 -29.44 -4.79 -17.76
CA LEU A 16 -27.99 -4.65 -17.99
C LEU A 16 -27.51 -3.21 -17.78
N LYS A 17 -28.20 -2.22 -18.37
CA LYS A 17 -27.92 -0.80 -18.10
C LYS A 17 -28.07 -0.46 -16.62
N GLY A 18 -29.03 -1.07 -15.92
CA GLY A 18 -29.19 -0.92 -14.48
C GLY A 18 -27.96 -1.40 -13.72
N ILE A 19 -27.48 -2.60 -14.04
CA ILE A 19 -26.30 -3.22 -13.43
C ILE A 19 -25.03 -2.39 -13.68
N GLU A 20 -24.84 -1.88 -14.89
CA GLU A 20 -23.69 -1.02 -15.24
C GLU A 20 -23.64 0.29 -14.44
N ASN A 21 -24.78 0.75 -13.92
CA ASN A 21 -24.88 1.96 -13.10
C ASN A 21 -24.81 1.68 -11.59
N ILE A 22 -24.65 0.43 -11.16
CA ILE A 22 -24.46 0.11 -9.74
C ILE A 22 -22.99 0.30 -9.39
N ASP A 23 -22.73 1.20 -8.45
CA ASP A 23 -21.40 1.44 -7.91
C ASP A 23 -20.99 0.27 -7.00
N LEU A 24 -20.27 -0.69 -7.58
CA LEU A 24 -19.85 -1.95 -6.96
C LEU A 24 -18.34 -1.95 -6.77
N ASP A 25 -17.89 -2.55 -5.68
CA ASP A 25 -16.47 -2.71 -5.40
C ASP A 25 -16.20 -4.09 -4.75
N VAL A 26 -14.98 -4.58 -4.93
CA VAL A 26 -14.53 -5.87 -4.43
C VAL A 26 -13.91 -5.66 -3.05
N CYS A 27 -14.41 -6.40 -2.06
CA CYS A 27 -13.98 -6.30 -0.67
C CYS A 27 -13.83 -7.68 -0.04
N TYR A 28 -13.34 -7.73 1.19
CA TYR A 28 -13.29 -8.94 2.02
C TYR A 28 -13.74 -8.60 3.44
N LYS A 29 -14.17 -9.60 4.19
CA LYS A 29 -14.54 -9.43 5.60
C LYS A 29 -13.33 -9.78 6.48
N ASP A 30 -13.17 -11.06 6.74
CA ASP A 30 -12.12 -11.59 7.61
C ASP A 30 -10.95 -12.18 6.81
N ASP A 31 -11.24 -12.82 5.68
CA ASP A 31 -10.26 -13.52 4.84
C ASP A 31 -10.12 -12.87 3.45
N PRO A 32 -8.95 -12.30 3.10
CA PRO A 32 -8.70 -11.68 1.80
C PRO A 32 -8.67 -12.69 0.63
N THR A 33 -8.67 -14.00 0.87
CA THR A 33 -8.80 -15.01 -0.20
C THR A 33 -10.26 -15.27 -0.59
N THR A 34 -11.21 -14.70 0.16
CA THR A 34 -12.66 -14.84 -0.08
C THR A 34 -13.29 -13.50 -0.50
N PRO A 35 -13.08 -13.06 -1.76
CA PRO A 35 -13.60 -11.78 -2.22
C PRO A 35 -15.13 -11.78 -2.25
N SER A 36 -15.70 -10.63 -1.88
CA SER A 36 -17.13 -10.34 -1.90
C SER A 36 -17.37 -9.08 -2.72
N LEU A 37 -18.32 -9.12 -3.64
CA LEU A 37 -18.76 -7.95 -4.40
C LEU A 37 -19.88 -7.25 -3.63
N LEU A 38 -19.65 -6.01 -3.20
CA LEU A 38 -20.64 -5.21 -2.46
C LEU A 38 -20.81 -3.84 -3.11
N CYS A 39 -21.95 -3.21 -2.85
CA CYS A 39 -22.17 -1.81 -3.20
C CYS A 39 -21.23 -0.93 -2.37
N THR A 40 -20.56 0.03 -3.01
CA THR A 40 -19.61 0.96 -2.36
C THR A 40 -20.22 1.61 -1.13
N LYS A 41 -21.47 2.09 -1.23
CA LYS A 41 -22.23 2.65 -0.11
C LYS A 41 -22.30 1.73 1.11
N SER A 42 -22.47 0.42 0.89
CA SER A 42 -22.53 -0.57 1.97
C SER A 42 -21.16 -0.82 2.60
N ILE A 43 -20.09 -0.74 1.80
CA ILE A 43 -18.71 -0.84 2.30
C ILE A 43 -18.39 0.39 3.16
N ASP A 44 -18.72 1.59 2.67
CA ASP A 44 -18.44 2.87 3.35
C ASP A 44 -19.25 3.04 4.64
N GLN A 45 -20.45 2.45 4.73
CA GLN A 45 -21.26 2.45 5.96
C GLN A 45 -20.64 1.61 7.09
N ASN A 46 -19.82 0.60 6.78
CA ASN A 46 -19.20 -0.24 7.80
C ASN A 46 -17.81 -0.75 7.38
N PRO A 47 -16.79 0.13 7.42
CA PRO A 47 -15.42 -0.21 7.01
C PRO A 47 -14.75 -1.24 7.93
N TYR A 48 -15.25 -1.44 9.16
CA TYR A 48 -14.75 -2.46 10.09
C TYR A 48 -15.16 -3.87 9.67
N LYS A 49 -16.34 -4.00 9.04
CA LYS A 49 -16.90 -5.29 8.62
C LYS A 49 -16.50 -5.67 7.19
N SER A 50 -16.24 -4.68 6.35
CA SER A 50 -15.90 -4.87 4.94
C SER A 50 -14.68 -4.04 4.59
N LYS A 51 -13.55 -4.72 4.39
CA LYS A 51 -12.27 -4.13 4.03
C LYS A 51 -12.10 -4.18 2.52
N ARG A 52 -11.78 -3.05 1.90
CA ARG A 52 -11.41 -3.02 0.48
C ARG A 52 -10.03 -3.64 0.28
N TYR A 53 -9.82 -4.27 -0.87
CA TYR A 53 -8.46 -4.58 -1.29
C TYR A 53 -7.72 -3.26 -1.47
N LYS A 54 -6.57 -3.13 -0.81
CA LYS A 54 -5.75 -1.92 -0.95
C LYS A 54 -5.32 -1.82 -2.41
N ASN A 55 -5.36 -0.60 -2.95
CA ASN A 55 -4.74 -0.32 -4.25
C ASN A 55 -3.33 -0.89 -4.22
N GLU A 56 -2.96 -1.62 -5.27
CA GLU A 56 -1.61 -2.17 -5.39
C GLU A 56 -0.62 -1.03 -5.23
N ILE A 57 0.21 -1.12 -4.18
CA ILE A 57 1.32 -0.21 -3.99
C ILE A 57 2.20 -0.34 -5.22
N ASN A 58 2.39 0.76 -5.94
CA ASN A 58 3.34 0.79 -7.03
C ASN A 58 4.79 0.85 -6.51
N GLN A 59 5.76 0.68 -7.40
CA GLN A 59 7.17 0.63 -7.00
C GLN A 59 7.66 1.92 -6.33
N THR A 60 7.14 3.08 -6.70
CA THR A 60 7.53 4.38 -6.12
C THR A 60 7.00 4.53 -4.70
N GLN A 61 5.72 4.20 -4.51
CA GLN A 61 5.07 4.18 -3.19
C GLN A 61 5.75 3.18 -2.26
N LEU A 62 6.19 2.02 -2.78
CA LEU A 62 6.95 1.05 -1.99
C LEU A 62 8.27 1.64 -1.50
N VAL A 63 9.01 2.33 -2.36
CA VAL A 63 10.28 2.98 -1.98
C VAL A 63 10.05 4.01 -0.88
N GLU A 64 9.02 4.85 -1.02
CA GLU A 64 8.65 5.84 -0.01
C GLU A 64 8.28 5.16 1.31
N PHE A 65 7.43 4.13 1.26
CA PHE A 65 7.04 3.37 2.45
C PHE A 65 8.23 2.75 3.16
N LEU A 66 9.18 2.13 2.44
CA LEU A 66 10.37 1.54 3.06
C LEU A 66 11.26 2.59 3.71
N ASN A 67 11.39 3.76 3.09
CA ASN A 67 12.14 4.89 3.65
C ASN A 67 11.45 5.53 4.86
N THR A 68 10.12 5.41 4.96
CA THR A 68 9.36 5.83 6.15
C THR A 68 9.40 4.76 7.24
N LYS A 69 9.31 3.48 6.89
CA LYS A 69 9.26 2.37 7.85
C LYS A 69 10.62 2.08 8.47
N TYR A 70 11.71 2.12 7.70
CA TYR A 70 13.04 1.70 8.14
C TYR A 70 14.04 2.85 8.04
N LEU A 71 14.36 3.45 9.18
CA LEU A 71 15.30 4.57 9.26
C LEU A 71 16.68 4.10 9.70
N PRO A 72 17.76 4.68 9.13
CA PRO A 72 19.12 4.27 9.43
C PRO A 72 19.70 4.88 10.71
N PHE A 73 19.05 5.91 11.27
CA PHE A 73 19.48 6.65 12.45
C PHE A 73 18.29 6.95 13.37
N ASP A 74 18.62 7.27 14.62
CA ASP A 74 17.64 7.73 15.60
C ASP A 74 17.06 9.06 15.18
N VAL A 75 15.77 9.22 15.39
CA VAL A 75 15.03 10.44 15.03
C VAL A 75 14.47 11.14 16.27
N ASP A 76 14.83 10.68 17.47
CA ASP A 76 14.30 11.16 18.76
C ASP A 76 12.75 11.11 18.83
N TYR A 77 12.14 10.18 18.08
CA TYR A 77 10.71 9.89 18.09
C TYR A 77 10.45 8.50 18.66
N ASP A 78 10.85 8.30 19.93
CA ASP A 78 10.69 7.03 20.66
C ASP A 78 9.25 6.53 20.68
N ASP A 79 8.27 7.41 20.53
CA ASP A 79 6.86 7.03 20.45
C ASP A 79 6.50 6.32 19.14
N LEU A 80 7.16 6.67 18.03
CA LEU A 80 6.85 6.22 16.68
C LEU A 80 7.72 5.06 16.23
N TYR A 81 9.01 5.10 16.54
CA TYR A 81 10.01 4.15 16.08
C TYR A 81 10.55 3.31 17.23
N GLU A 82 11.05 2.12 16.90
CA GLU A 82 11.75 1.25 17.84
C GLU A 82 13.02 0.69 17.19
N PRO A 83 14.15 0.64 17.92
CA PRO A 83 15.39 0.09 17.39
C PRO A 83 15.28 -1.43 17.23
N LYS A 84 15.55 -1.93 16.03
CA LYS A 84 15.58 -3.36 15.71
C LYS A 84 16.82 -3.71 14.91
N SER A 85 17.45 -4.82 15.27
CA SER A 85 18.54 -5.42 14.50
C SER A 85 17.95 -6.39 13.48
N LEU A 86 17.84 -5.97 12.22
CA LEU A 86 17.16 -6.72 11.17
C LEU A 86 18.12 -7.19 10.08
N SER A 87 17.96 -8.43 9.64
CA SER A 87 18.56 -8.98 8.43
C SER A 87 17.78 -8.57 7.18
N SER A 88 18.44 -8.60 6.02
CA SER A 88 17.74 -8.36 4.74
C SER A 88 16.60 -9.34 4.49
N SER A 89 16.71 -10.58 4.98
CA SER A 89 15.67 -11.61 4.86
C SER A 89 14.44 -11.28 5.69
N GLU A 90 14.60 -10.84 6.94
CA GLU A 90 13.47 -10.45 7.79
C GLU A 90 12.73 -9.26 7.21
N ILE A 91 13.48 -8.24 6.75
CA ILE A 91 12.90 -7.08 6.08
C ILE A 91 12.13 -7.53 4.84
N PHE A 92 12.71 -8.41 4.02
CA PHE A 92 12.06 -8.89 2.81
C PHE A 92 10.75 -9.63 3.11
N SER A 93 10.76 -10.55 4.07
CA SER A 93 9.56 -11.27 4.52
C SER A 93 8.47 -10.32 5.03
N ASP A 94 8.84 -9.24 5.71
CA ASP A 94 7.88 -8.23 6.16
C ASP A 94 7.31 -7.40 5.00
N VAL A 95 8.09 -7.15 3.95
CA VAL A 95 7.64 -6.41 2.77
C VAL A 95 6.66 -7.23 1.93
N LEU A 96 6.91 -8.54 1.77
CA LEU A 96 6.02 -9.44 1.03
C LEU A 96 4.62 -9.54 1.64
N LYS A 97 4.46 -9.28 2.95
CA LYS A 97 3.13 -9.20 3.59
C LYS A 97 2.29 -8.01 3.12
N ILE A 98 2.92 -7.02 2.50
CA ILE A 98 2.33 -5.72 2.18
C ILE A 98 2.16 -5.53 0.67
N THR A 99 3.02 -6.14 -0.15
CA THR A 99 3.03 -5.91 -1.60
C THR A 99 3.47 -7.15 -2.37
N ASN A 100 2.89 -7.31 -3.56
CA ASN A 100 3.25 -8.30 -4.57
C ASN A 100 4.34 -7.82 -5.54
N VAL A 101 4.77 -6.55 -5.46
CA VAL A 101 5.75 -5.93 -6.39
C VAL A 101 7.09 -6.69 -6.44
N LEU A 102 7.40 -7.45 -5.40
CA LEU A 102 8.67 -8.15 -5.24
C LEU A 102 8.52 -9.68 -5.18
N ASP A 103 7.35 -10.24 -5.51
CA ASP A 103 7.08 -11.69 -5.44
C ASP A 103 8.04 -12.52 -6.30
N ASN A 104 8.52 -11.93 -7.40
CA ASN A 104 9.48 -12.58 -8.29
C ASN A 104 10.95 -12.47 -7.84
N LYS A 105 11.22 -11.92 -6.65
CA LYS A 105 12.59 -11.71 -6.14
C LYS A 105 12.90 -12.67 -4.99
N SER A 106 14.15 -13.13 -4.96
CA SER A 106 14.72 -13.75 -3.77
C SER A 106 15.18 -12.68 -2.76
N ALA A 107 15.47 -13.06 -1.52
CA ALA A 107 16.04 -12.15 -0.51
C ALA A 107 17.35 -11.47 -0.96
N ILE A 108 18.17 -12.17 -1.76
CA ILE A 108 19.38 -11.61 -2.37
C ILE A 108 18.99 -10.56 -3.43
N GLY A 109 18.02 -10.89 -4.29
CA GLY A 109 17.48 -9.98 -5.29
C GLY A 109 16.88 -8.72 -4.66
N PHE A 110 16.20 -8.86 -3.52
CA PHE A 110 15.68 -7.75 -2.72
C PHE A 110 16.81 -6.84 -2.24
N THR A 111 17.88 -7.40 -1.68
CA THR A 111 19.02 -6.59 -1.20
C THR A 111 19.65 -5.78 -2.34
N LYS A 112 19.84 -6.39 -3.51
CA LYS A 112 20.35 -5.69 -4.70
C LYS A 112 19.39 -4.59 -5.17
N TRP A 113 18.09 -4.87 -5.13
CA TRP A 113 17.07 -3.89 -5.48
C TRP A 113 17.08 -2.69 -4.53
N CYS A 114 17.21 -2.90 -3.21
CA CYS A 114 17.33 -1.84 -2.22
C CYS A 114 18.54 -0.92 -2.51
N SER A 115 19.70 -1.51 -2.82
CA SER A 115 20.89 -0.75 -3.21
C SER A 115 20.65 0.07 -4.48
N ASN A 116 20.06 -0.54 -5.51
CA ASN A 116 19.80 0.13 -6.79
C ASN A 116 18.81 1.30 -6.65
N LYS A 117 17.79 1.14 -5.79
CA LYS A 117 16.82 2.19 -5.47
C LYS A 117 17.33 3.20 -4.42
N LYS A 118 18.55 3.00 -3.91
CA LYS A 118 19.19 3.87 -2.90
C LYS A 118 18.30 4.08 -1.67
N LEU A 119 17.74 2.99 -1.15
CA LEU A 119 16.91 3.06 0.07
C LEU A 119 17.75 3.50 1.28
N LYS A 120 17.17 4.34 2.13
CA LYS A 120 17.82 4.89 3.34
C LYS A 120 18.32 3.79 4.28
N LEU A 121 17.58 2.68 4.38
CA LEU A 121 17.98 1.52 5.20
C LEU A 121 19.36 0.94 4.80
N MET A 122 19.84 1.20 3.59
CA MET A 122 21.16 0.76 3.12
C MET A 122 22.31 1.63 3.63
N GLU A 123 22.02 2.81 4.18
CA GLU A 123 23.00 3.71 4.81
C GLU A 123 23.44 3.20 6.18
N ALA A 124 22.58 2.41 6.85
CA ALA A 124 22.90 1.81 8.13
C ALA A 124 24.02 0.77 8.01
N THR A 125 24.98 0.85 8.95
CA THR A 125 26.10 -0.10 8.99
C THR A 125 25.63 -1.52 9.28
N SER A 126 26.24 -2.48 8.58
CA SER A 126 25.92 -3.90 8.74
C SER A 126 26.92 -4.57 9.67
N LYS A 127 26.41 -5.36 10.62
CA LYS A 127 27.20 -6.19 11.55
C LYS A 127 26.84 -7.65 11.35
N ARG A 128 27.85 -8.53 11.32
CA ARG A 128 27.63 -9.99 11.29
C ARG A 128 27.31 -10.49 12.69
N ARG A 129 26.23 -11.27 12.81
CA ARG A 129 25.80 -11.94 14.04
C ARG A 129 25.51 -13.41 13.75
N ILE A 130 25.62 -14.26 14.76
CA ILE A 130 25.23 -15.66 14.66
C ILE A 130 23.72 -15.72 14.96
N ASN A 131 22.94 -16.33 14.07
CA ASN A 131 21.52 -16.57 14.30
C ASN A 131 21.30 -17.81 15.19
N GLU A 132 20.04 -18.09 15.55
CA GLU A 132 19.68 -19.25 16.38
C GLU A 132 20.09 -20.59 15.75
N ALA A 133 20.19 -20.65 14.42
CA ALA A 133 20.65 -21.81 13.67
C ALA A 133 22.19 -21.92 13.58
N GLY A 134 22.95 -21.08 14.30
CA GLY A 134 24.41 -21.10 14.30
C GLY A 134 25.07 -20.47 13.05
N GLN A 135 24.28 -19.90 12.14
CA GLN A 135 24.75 -19.30 10.89
C GLN A 135 25.12 -17.83 11.07
N LYS A 136 26.20 -17.39 10.43
CA LYS A 136 26.60 -15.97 10.42
C LYS A 136 25.73 -15.19 9.42
N VAL A 137 24.85 -14.34 9.94
CA VAL A 137 23.95 -13.48 9.17
C VAL A 137 24.34 -12.01 9.35
N ALA A 138 24.28 -11.25 8.25
CA ALA A 138 24.48 -9.81 8.27
C ALA A 138 23.19 -9.10 8.69
N THR A 139 23.27 -8.27 9.72
CA THR A 139 22.15 -7.52 10.31
C THR A 139 22.46 -6.03 10.35
N ARG A 140 21.44 -5.18 10.23
CA ARG A 140 21.53 -3.73 10.37
C ARG A 140 20.71 -3.29 11.56
N LEU A 141 21.25 -2.38 12.37
CA LEU A 141 20.44 -1.68 13.36
C LEU A 141 19.64 -0.61 12.64
N LEU A 142 18.31 -0.71 12.70
CA LEU A 142 17.37 0.19 12.05
C LEU A 142 16.31 0.64 13.05
N TYR A 143 15.85 1.87 12.89
CA TYR A 143 14.73 2.41 13.64
C TYR A 143 13.47 2.10 12.83
N THR A 144 12.67 1.17 13.33
CA THR A 144 11.53 0.60 12.62
C THR A 144 10.24 1.22 13.13
N LEU A 145 9.38 1.68 12.22
CA LEU A 145 8.06 2.23 12.56
C LEU A 145 7.23 1.16 13.29
N LYS A 146 6.68 1.51 14.46
CA LYS A 146 5.87 0.60 15.27
C LYS A 146 4.63 0.12 14.51
N ASN A 147 4.24 -1.13 14.72
CA ASN A 147 3.16 -1.78 13.99
C ASN A 147 1.84 -1.00 13.99
N LYS A 148 1.52 -0.30 15.09
CA LYS A 148 0.30 0.51 15.22
C LYS A 148 0.21 1.68 14.22
N PHE A 149 1.31 2.11 13.64
CA PHE A 149 1.35 3.23 12.66
C PHE A 149 1.54 2.78 11.22
N ILE A 150 1.79 1.48 10.97
CA ILE A 150 2.07 0.97 9.63
C ILE A 150 0.89 1.21 8.68
N GLU A 151 -0.33 0.93 9.14
CA GLU A 151 -1.52 1.07 8.31
C GLU A 151 -1.79 2.53 7.93
N ALA A 152 -1.70 3.44 8.89
CA ALA A 152 -1.85 4.88 8.65
C ALA A 152 -0.78 5.41 7.67
N ALA A 153 0.48 5.02 7.86
CA ALA A 153 1.57 5.42 6.97
C ALA A 153 1.36 4.89 5.53
N LEU A 154 0.86 3.66 5.38
CA LEU A 154 0.53 3.10 4.08
C LEU A 154 -0.63 3.85 3.41
N GLU A 155 -1.68 4.14 4.17
CA GLU A 155 -2.83 4.88 3.66
C GLU A 155 -2.41 6.28 3.18
N ASP A 156 -1.61 7.01 3.97
CA ASP A 156 -1.16 8.35 3.59
C ASP A 156 -0.34 8.35 2.29
N ILE A 157 0.56 7.37 2.11
CA ILE A 157 1.36 7.24 0.89
C ILE A 157 0.48 6.89 -0.33
N VAL A 158 -0.47 5.96 -0.15
CA VAL A 158 -1.35 5.54 -1.24
C VAL A 158 -2.33 6.66 -1.63
N MET A 159 -2.84 7.38 -0.63
CA MET A 159 -3.87 8.41 -0.80
C MET A 159 -3.30 9.78 -1.16
N LEU A 160 -1.98 10.00 -1.08
CA LEU A 160 -1.35 11.27 -1.42
C LEU A 160 -1.77 11.79 -2.80
N LEU A 161 -1.63 10.96 -3.83
CA LEU A 161 -1.94 11.35 -5.21
C LEU A 161 -3.45 11.56 -5.43
N PRO A 162 -4.35 10.63 -5.03
CA PRO A 162 -5.80 10.86 -5.09
C PRO A 162 -6.25 12.14 -4.37
N ARG A 163 -5.79 12.36 -3.13
CA ARG A 163 -6.13 13.56 -2.35
C ARG A 163 -5.68 14.83 -3.05
N TYR A 164 -4.47 14.82 -3.61
CA TYR A 164 -3.96 15.95 -4.39
C TYR A 164 -4.80 16.23 -5.65
N GLN A 165 -5.16 15.18 -6.41
CA GLN A 165 -6.02 15.31 -7.60
C GLN A 165 -7.41 15.84 -7.26
N GLU A 166 -8.01 15.35 -6.17
CA GLU A 166 -9.31 15.83 -5.69
C GLU A 166 -9.25 17.29 -5.27
N SER A 167 -8.18 17.69 -4.55
CA SER A 167 -7.95 19.10 -4.19
C SER A 167 -7.85 19.99 -5.44
N LEU A 168 -7.10 19.57 -6.46
CA LEU A 168 -7.00 20.32 -7.73
C LEU A 168 -8.36 20.42 -8.44
N LYS A 169 -9.17 19.36 -8.40
CA LYS A 169 -10.52 19.37 -8.98
C LYS A 169 -11.42 20.38 -8.26
N LYS A 170 -11.43 20.38 -6.93
CA LYS A 170 -12.19 21.35 -6.12
C LYS A 170 -11.77 22.78 -6.42
N MET A 171 -10.46 23.05 -6.54
CA MET A 171 -9.96 24.38 -6.90
C MET A 171 -10.51 24.86 -8.25
N LYS A 172 -10.50 23.99 -9.27
CA LYS A 172 -11.09 24.31 -10.59
C LYS A 172 -12.59 24.60 -10.51
N GLU A 173 -13.34 23.79 -9.76
CA GLU A 173 -14.79 23.96 -9.57
C GLU A 173 -15.12 25.28 -8.86
N THR A 174 -14.28 25.72 -7.92
CA THR A 174 -14.40 27.03 -7.24
C THR A 174 -13.92 28.23 -8.07
N GLY A 175 -13.53 28.02 -9.33
CA GLY A 175 -13.15 29.08 -10.27
C GLY A 175 -11.68 29.49 -10.26
N TYR A 176 -10.80 28.74 -9.58
CA TYR A 176 -9.36 29.01 -9.62
C TYR A 176 -8.73 28.47 -10.91
N GLU A 177 -7.79 29.23 -11.47
CA GLU A 177 -6.92 28.79 -12.56
C GLU A 177 -5.72 28.00 -11.98
N VAL A 178 -5.59 26.73 -12.39
CA VAL A 178 -4.49 25.86 -11.95
C VAL A 178 -3.33 25.99 -12.94
N VAL A 179 -2.24 26.65 -12.52
CA VAL A 179 -1.02 26.78 -13.31
C VAL A 179 -0.02 25.67 -12.94
N GLY A 180 0.34 24.82 -13.91
CA GLY A 180 1.32 23.77 -13.72
C GLY A 180 2.75 24.30 -13.84
N TYR A 181 3.55 24.20 -12.78
CA TYR A 181 4.97 24.51 -12.84
C TYR A 181 5.74 23.38 -13.52
N THR A 182 6.51 23.69 -14.56
CA THR A 182 7.46 22.76 -15.16
C THR A 182 8.86 23.35 -15.08
N ARG A 183 9.80 22.58 -14.52
CA ARG A 183 11.21 22.97 -14.47
C ARG A 183 11.91 22.43 -15.72
N LYS A 184 12.56 23.31 -16.48
CA LYS A 184 13.43 22.91 -17.58
C LYS A 184 14.60 22.08 -17.01
N SER A 185 14.72 20.82 -17.42
CA SER A 185 15.91 20.03 -17.10
C SER A 185 17.13 20.68 -17.74
N LYS A 186 18.22 20.79 -16.98
CA LYS A 186 19.54 21.11 -17.56
C LYS A 186 20.08 19.89 -18.29
#